data_AF-A0A6I6A7N3-F1
#
_entry.id   AF-A0A6I6A7N3-F1
#
_cell.length_a   1.000
_cell.length_b   1.000
_cell.length_c   1.000
_cell.angle_alpha   90.00
_cell.angle_beta   90.00
_cell.angle_gamma   90.00
#
_symmetry.space_group_name_H-M   'P 1'
#
loop_
_entity.id
_entity.type
_entity.pdbx_description
1 polymer ?
#
loop_
_entity_poly.entity_id
_entity_poly.type
_entity_poly.pdbx_seq_one_letter_code
_entity_poly.pdbx_strand_id
1 'polypeptide(L)'
;MHASWRPGCPVPLEDLRYVTVTHHDMAGGVVTGELVVHADVAAGLVEVFRTLFDAGFPIASMRLVDDFGADDDASMAADNTSAFNCRAVTGGTGWSEHSYGRAIDVNPVENPYVRGTTVLPPAGAAFVGRPVAPGVVLDGDVVVQAFAAHGWQWGGHWTSPKDYQHFSTTGR
;
A
#
# COMPACT_ATOMS: atom_id res chain seq x y z
N MET A 1 15.35 -7.23 5.86
CA MET A 1 15.49 -6.64 4.52
C MET A 1 16.77 -7.15 3.89
N HIS A 2 16.65 -7.89 2.79
CA HIS A 2 17.75 -8.42 1.99
C HIS A 2 17.59 -8.04 0.52
N ALA A 3 16.35 -7.97 0.01
CA ALA A 3 16.05 -7.67 -1.39
C ALA A 3 15.39 -6.28 -1.57
N SER A 4 14.50 -5.88 -0.65
CA SER A 4 13.75 -4.62 -0.76
C SER A 4 14.60 -3.37 -0.50
N TRP A 5 15.81 -3.53 0.07
CA TRP A 5 16.80 -2.48 0.31
C TRP A 5 18.18 -2.92 -0.19
N ARG A 6 18.95 -2.01 -0.78
CA ARG A 6 20.35 -2.22 -1.22
C ARG A 6 21.12 -0.90 -1.27
N PRO A 7 22.47 -0.92 -1.30
CA PRO A 7 23.25 0.29 -1.58
C PRO A 7 22.77 0.99 -2.86
N GLY A 8 22.57 2.31 -2.78
CA GLY A 8 22.00 3.13 -3.86
C GLY A 8 20.51 3.43 -3.71
N CYS A 9 19.81 2.80 -2.76
CA CYS A 9 18.46 3.22 -2.37
C CYS A 9 18.47 4.64 -1.81
N PRO A 10 17.39 5.42 -2.03
CA PRO A 10 17.38 6.85 -1.71
C PRO A 10 17.25 7.13 -0.21
N VAL A 11 16.94 6.12 0.61
CA VAL A 11 16.78 6.23 2.06
C VAL A 11 17.69 5.22 2.76
N PRO A 12 18.52 5.65 3.73
CA PRO A 12 19.36 4.75 4.50
C PRO A 12 18.53 3.93 5.50
N LEU A 13 19.03 2.74 5.89
CA LEU A 13 18.32 1.86 6.83
C LEU A 13 18.00 2.53 8.17
N GLU A 14 18.84 3.45 8.64
CA GLU A 14 18.66 4.20 9.90
C GLU A 14 17.44 5.13 9.90
N ASP A 15 16.93 5.49 8.72
CA ASP A 15 15.72 6.31 8.54
C ASP A 15 14.47 5.47 8.30
N LEU A 16 14.60 4.13 8.25
CA LEU A 16 13.48 3.21 8.13
C LEU A 16 13.07 2.64 9.50
N ARG A 17 11.78 2.35 9.67
CA ARG A 17 11.21 1.71 10.84
C ARG A 17 10.44 0.49 10.41
N TYR A 18 10.74 -0.63 11.06
CA TYR A 18 9.89 -1.81 11.03
C TYR A 18 8.74 -1.60 12.02
N VAL A 19 7.52 -1.77 11.55
CA VAL A 19 6.29 -1.54 12.30
C VAL A 19 5.41 -2.77 12.16
N THR A 20 4.84 -3.21 13.29
CA THR A 20 3.80 -4.24 13.32
C THR A 20 2.48 -3.59 13.66
N VAL A 21 1.41 -3.94 12.95
CA VAL A 21 0.05 -3.45 13.21
C VAL A 21 -0.93 -4.59 13.27
N THR A 22 -1.96 -4.45 14.10
CA THR A 22 -3.07 -5.41 14.17
C THR A 22 -4.14 -5.01 13.17
N HIS A 23 -4.67 -5.96 12.40
CA HIS A 23 -5.74 -5.72 11.44
C HIS A 23 -6.75 -6.88 11.40
N HIS A 24 -7.90 -6.63 10.79
CA HIS A 24 -8.84 -7.69 10.43
C HIS A 24 -8.43 -8.32 9.10
N ASP A 25 -8.43 -9.64 9.00
CA ASP A 25 -8.32 -10.34 7.72
C ASP A 25 -9.67 -10.33 6.95
N MET A 26 -9.70 -10.85 5.73
CA MET A 26 -10.92 -10.91 4.91
C MET A 26 -12.05 -11.76 5.51
N ALA A 27 -11.74 -12.64 6.46
CA ALA A 27 -12.71 -13.44 7.21
C ALA A 27 -13.14 -12.77 8.53
N GLY A 28 -12.60 -11.58 8.85
CA GLY A 28 -12.83 -10.84 10.09
C GLY A 28 -11.95 -11.28 11.26
N GLY A 29 -11.02 -12.21 11.06
CA GLY A 29 -10.05 -12.64 12.06
C GLY A 29 -9.07 -11.54 12.43
N VAL A 30 -8.61 -11.50 13.68
CA VAL A 30 -7.63 -10.52 14.16
C VAL A 30 -6.23 -11.08 14.00
N VAL A 31 -5.43 -10.44 13.16
CA VAL A 31 -4.06 -10.87 12.83
C VAL A 31 -3.08 -9.69 12.94
N THR A 32 -1.78 -9.99 12.91
CA THR A 32 -0.72 -8.96 12.91
C THR A 32 -0.04 -8.94 11.56
N GLY A 33 0.11 -7.74 11.00
CA GLY A 33 0.83 -7.46 9.77
C GLY A 33 2.13 -6.71 10.01
N GLU A 34 3.00 -6.72 9.00
CA GLU A 34 4.35 -6.15 9.05
C GLU A 34 4.56 -5.13 7.93
N LEU A 35 5.13 -3.97 8.29
CA LEU A 35 5.50 -2.91 7.36
C LEU A 35 6.90 -2.39 7.65
N VAL A 36 7.57 -1.92 6.60
CA VAL A 36 8.73 -1.02 6.73
C VAL A 36 8.36 0.30 6.11
N VAL A 37 8.61 1.39 6.84
CA VAL A 37 8.20 2.76 6.47
C VAL A 37 9.27 3.75 6.92
N HIS A 38 9.23 4.98 6.42
CA HIS A 38 10.14 6.03 6.88
C HIS A 38 9.80 6.44 8.33
N ALA A 39 10.83 6.83 9.09
CA ALA A 39 10.70 7.12 10.51
C ALA A 39 9.73 8.27 10.84
N ASP A 40 9.60 9.25 9.94
CA ASP A 40 8.71 10.41 10.09
C ASP A 40 7.22 10.08 9.92
N VAL A 41 6.87 9.01 9.19
CA VAL A 41 5.48 8.58 8.98
C VAL A 41 5.07 7.40 9.85
N ALA A 42 6.01 6.72 10.51
CA ALA A 42 5.77 5.49 11.25
C ALA A 42 4.65 5.60 12.30
N ALA A 43 4.70 6.64 13.13
CA ALA A 43 3.68 6.84 14.17
C ALA A 43 2.29 7.15 13.56
N GLY A 44 2.24 7.97 12.51
CA GLY A 44 0.99 8.28 11.81
C GLY A 44 0.35 7.05 11.19
N LEU A 45 1.14 6.17 10.57
CA LEU A 45 0.63 4.93 10.00
C LEU A 45 0.08 3.96 11.05
N VAL A 46 0.67 3.88 12.24
CA VAL A 46 0.09 3.09 13.34
C VAL A 46 -1.31 3.59 13.71
N GLU A 47 -1.53 4.91 13.76
CA GLU A 47 -2.84 5.48 14.04
C GLU A 47 -3.84 5.30 12.88
N VAL A 48 -3.37 5.35 11.63
CA VAL A 48 -4.18 4.96 10.46
C VAL A 48 -4.67 3.53 10.64
N PHE A 49 -3.77 2.56 10.87
CA PHE A 49 -4.18 1.16 11.01
C PHE A 49 -5.03 0.89 12.25
N ARG A 50 -4.85 1.63 13.34
CA ARG A 50 -5.78 1.58 14.48
C ARG A 50 -7.19 2.02 14.06
N THR A 51 -7.30 3.12 13.32
CA THR A 51 -8.59 3.62 12.82
C THR A 51 -9.26 2.61 11.89
N LEU A 52 -8.50 1.97 11.00
CA LEU A 52 -9.00 0.93 10.09
C LEU A 52 -9.45 -0.31 10.87
N PHE A 53 -8.69 -0.72 11.89
CA PHE A 53 -9.02 -1.83 12.77
C PHE A 53 -10.34 -1.57 13.50
N ASP A 54 -10.48 -0.42 14.15
CA ASP A 54 -11.69 -0.04 14.90
C ASP A 54 -12.92 0.05 13.98
N ALA A 55 -12.73 0.42 12.71
CA ALA A 55 -13.77 0.45 11.69
C ALA A 55 -14.08 -0.92 11.06
N GLY A 56 -13.31 -1.96 11.37
CA GLY A 56 -13.48 -3.30 10.81
C GLY A 56 -13.13 -3.40 9.32
N PHE A 57 -12.30 -2.49 8.78
CA PHE A 57 -11.86 -2.56 7.38
C PHE A 57 -10.94 -3.77 7.19
N PRO A 58 -11.28 -4.73 6.31
CA PRO A 58 -10.48 -5.94 6.16
C PRO A 58 -9.27 -5.72 5.24
N ILE A 59 -8.16 -6.34 5.60
CA ILE A 59 -6.91 -6.34 4.85
C ILE A 59 -6.52 -7.78 4.54
N ALA A 60 -6.26 -8.08 3.28
CA ALA A 60 -6.05 -9.46 2.82
C ALA A 60 -4.74 -10.08 3.31
N SER A 61 -3.64 -9.36 3.14
CA SER A 61 -2.32 -9.74 3.63
C SER A 61 -1.51 -8.47 3.94
N MET A 62 -0.58 -8.56 4.89
CA MET A 62 0.37 -7.50 5.18
C MET A 62 1.70 -8.10 5.64
N ARG A 63 2.54 -8.42 4.66
CA ARG A 63 3.87 -9.01 4.81
C ARG A 63 4.91 -8.11 4.16
N LEU A 64 6.15 -8.21 4.60
CA LEU A 64 7.25 -7.47 3.96
C LEU A 64 7.44 -7.92 2.51
N VAL A 65 7.72 -6.99 1.61
CA VAL A 65 7.95 -7.31 0.18
C VAL A 65 9.19 -8.20 -0.01
N ASP A 66 10.11 -8.25 0.96
CA ASP A 66 11.21 -9.22 1.00
C ASP A 66 10.73 -10.68 0.95
N ASP A 67 9.57 -11.00 1.51
CA ASP A 67 8.98 -12.35 1.48
C ASP A 67 8.60 -12.80 0.07
N PHE A 68 8.51 -11.85 -0.86
CA PHE A 68 8.24 -12.05 -2.28
C PHE A 68 9.50 -11.78 -3.14
N GLY A 69 10.69 -11.74 -2.52
CA GLY A 69 11.94 -11.46 -3.22
C GLY A 69 12.07 -10.02 -3.72
N ALA A 70 11.34 -9.07 -3.10
CA ALA A 70 11.17 -7.69 -3.56
C ALA A 70 10.50 -7.53 -4.93
N ASP A 71 9.82 -8.57 -5.41
CA ASP A 71 9.00 -8.55 -6.61
C ASP A 71 7.63 -7.90 -6.29
N ASP A 72 7.42 -6.72 -6.86
CA ASP A 72 6.22 -5.91 -6.69
C ASP A 72 4.99 -6.59 -7.30
N ASP A 73 5.14 -7.20 -8.48
CA ASP A 73 4.05 -7.90 -9.17
C ASP A 73 3.65 -9.16 -8.40
N ALA A 74 4.62 -9.89 -7.83
CA ALA A 74 4.34 -11.05 -6.98
C ALA A 74 3.63 -10.65 -5.67
N SER A 75 4.05 -9.54 -5.05
CA SER A 75 3.40 -8.98 -3.85
C SER A 75 1.97 -8.54 -4.15
N MET A 76 1.74 -7.79 -5.24
CA MET A 76 0.40 -7.39 -5.67
C MET A 76 -0.49 -8.58 -6.02
N ALA A 77 0.04 -9.57 -6.75
CA ALA A 77 -0.72 -10.77 -7.11
C ALA A 77 -1.11 -11.63 -5.89
N ALA A 78 -0.36 -11.53 -4.80
CA ALA A 78 -0.67 -12.12 -3.51
C ALA A 78 -1.60 -11.25 -2.62
N ASP A 79 -2.11 -10.15 -3.18
CA ASP A 79 -3.00 -9.19 -2.51
C ASP A 79 -2.40 -8.60 -1.22
N ASN A 80 -1.10 -8.33 -1.28
CA ASN A 80 -0.34 -7.91 -0.12
C ASN A 80 -0.33 -6.39 0.03
N THR A 81 -0.93 -5.89 1.12
CA THR A 81 -0.77 -4.51 1.56
C THR A 81 0.68 -4.27 1.97
N SER A 82 1.37 -3.33 1.32
CA SER A 82 2.81 -3.17 1.48
C SER A 82 3.29 -1.73 1.30
N ALA A 83 4.38 -1.38 1.99
CA ALA A 83 4.92 -0.01 2.01
C ALA A 83 6.30 0.10 1.37
N PHE A 84 7.39 -0.15 2.11
CA PHE A 84 8.73 0.04 1.54
C PHE A 84 9.13 -1.04 0.53
N ASN A 85 9.51 -0.61 -0.68
CA ASN A 85 10.20 -1.40 -1.69
C ASN A 85 11.07 -0.48 -2.55
N CYS A 86 12.39 -0.61 -2.46
CA CYS A 86 13.33 0.23 -3.22
C CYS A 86 13.43 -0.21 -4.68
N ARG A 87 12.64 0.43 -5.54
CA ARG A 87 12.53 0.14 -6.97
C ARG A 87 12.26 1.39 -7.80
N ALA A 88 12.52 1.29 -9.09
CA ALA A 88 12.07 2.33 -10.02
C ALA A 88 10.54 2.39 -10.05
N VAL A 89 10.01 3.57 -10.37
CA VAL A 89 8.59 3.74 -10.69
C VAL A 89 8.23 2.92 -11.93
N THR A 90 7.01 2.39 -11.97
CA THR A 90 6.53 1.53 -13.06
C THR A 90 6.64 2.24 -14.41
N GLY A 91 7.44 1.67 -15.33
CA GLY A 91 7.66 2.22 -16.67
C GLY A 91 8.55 3.48 -16.74
N GLY A 92 9.25 3.83 -15.66
CA GLY A 92 10.17 4.97 -15.61
C GLY A 92 11.55 4.64 -15.03
N THR A 93 12.40 5.66 -14.90
CA THR A 93 13.77 5.55 -14.36
C THR A 93 13.96 6.23 -13.00
N GLY A 94 12.97 7.00 -12.54
CA GLY A 94 12.97 7.59 -11.19
C GLY A 94 12.58 6.59 -10.11
N TRP A 95 12.82 6.93 -8.85
CA TRP A 95 12.39 6.11 -7.71
C TRP A 95 10.87 6.17 -7.51
N SER A 96 10.28 5.02 -7.19
CA SER A 96 8.90 4.96 -6.68
C SER A 96 8.82 5.60 -5.29
N GLU A 97 7.67 6.16 -4.90
CA GLU A 97 7.43 6.66 -3.54
C GLU A 97 7.62 5.57 -2.47
N HIS A 98 7.39 4.31 -2.83
CA HIS A 98 7.70 3.14 -2.00
C HIS A 98 9.19 3.03 -1.64
N SER A 99 10.08 3.57 -2.49
CA SER A 99 11.52 3.59 -2.22
C SER A 99 11.91 4.57 -1.12
N TYR A 100 11.02 5.50 -0.78
CA TYR A 100 11.24 6.47 0.28
C TYR A 100 10.57 6.07 1.60
N GLY A 101 9.84 4.96 1.64
CA GLY A 101 9.07 4.53 2.81
C GLY A 101 7.89 5.46 3.14
N ARG A 102 7.40 6.22 2.16
CA ARG A 102 6.30 7.20 2.31
C ARG A 102 5.12 6.92 1.39
N ALA A 103 5.01 5.66 0.95
CA ALA A 103 3.88 5.13 0.22
C ALA A 103 3.43 3.78 0.80
N ILE A 104 2.18 3.44 0.57
CA ILE A 104 1.57 2.16 0.90
C ILE A 104 0.50 1.82 -0.12
N ASP A 105 0.50 0.57 -0.57
CA ASP A 105 -0.54 0.00 -1.41
C ASP A 105 -1.44 -0.88 -0.53
N VAL A 106 -2.77 -0.71 -0.63
CA VAL A 106 -3.77 -1.41 0.21
C VAL A 106 -4.63 -2.34 -0.63
N ASN A 107 -4.65 -3.63 -0.29
CA ASN A 107 -5.38 -4.71 -0.98
C ASN A 107 -5.34 -4.55 -2.51
N PRO A 108 -4.17 -4.75 -3.16
CA PRO A 108 -3.98 -4.55 -4.60
C PRO A 108 -5.04 -5.19 -5.49
N VAL A 109 -5.60 -6.35 -5.12
CA VAL A 109 -6.64 -7.02 -5.91
C VAL A 109 -7.95 -6.24 -5.86
N GLU A 110 -8.43 -5.86 -4.68
CA GLU A 110 -9.65 -5.04 -4.52
C GLU A 110 -9.46 -3.59 -5.01
N ASN A 111 -8.22 -3.11 -5.03
CA ASN A 111 -7.86 -1.72 -5.34
C ASN A 111 -6.81 -1.64 -6.45
N PRO A 112 -7.11 -2.10 -7.67
CA PRO A 112 -6.09 -2.23 -8.69
C PRO A 112 -5.54 -0.90 -9.19
N TYR A 113 -4.31 -0.93 -9.69
CA TYR A 113 -3.78 0.05 -10.62
C TYR A 113 -4.47 -0.10 -11.99
N VAL A 114 -4.93 0.99 -12.58
CA VAL A 114 -5.63 1.03 -13.87
C VAL A 114 -5.06 2.12 -14.78
N ARG A 115 -4.53 1.71 -15.95
CA ARG A 115 -4.06 2.61 -17.00
C ARG A 115 -4.56 2.17 -18.37
N GLY A 116 -5.56 2.86 -18.91
CA GLY A 116 -6.22 2.43 -20.14
C GLY A 116 -6.89 1.08 -19.94
N THR A 117 -6.49 0.06 -20.72
CA THR A 117 -6.97 -1.32 -20.58
C THR A 117 -6.09 -2.19 -19.67
N THR A 118 -4.96 -1.65 -19.19
CA THR A 118 -4.07 -2.36 -18.27
C THR A 118 -4.61 -2.27 -16.85
N VAL A 119 -4.75 -3.42 -16.20
CA VAL A 119 -5.16 -3.57 -14.79
C VAL A 119 -4.12 -4.43 -14.10
N LEU A 120 -3.57 -3.94 -12.98
CA LEU A 120 -2.58 -4.63 -12.17
C LEU A 120 -3.03 -4.65 -10.70
N PRO A 121 -3.02 -5.82 -10.04
CA PRO A 121 -2.82 -7.15 -10.62
C PRO A 121 -3.99 -7.56 -11.53
N PRO A 122 -3.83 -8.51 -12.48
CA PRO A 122 -4.91 -8.91 -13.40
C PRO A 122 -6.19 -9.39 -12.71
N ALA A 123 -6.08 -10.00 -11.53
CA ALA A 123 -7.23 -10.41 -10.72
C ALA A 123 -8.12 -9.22 -10.31
N GLY A 124 -7.54 -8.01 -10.23
CA GLY A 124 -8.27 -6.79 -9.91
C GLY A 124 -9.23 -6.31 -10.99
N ALA A 125 -9.29 -6.95 -12.16
CA ALA A 125 -10.22 -6.60 -13.23
C ALA A 125 -11.69 -6.58 -12.77
N ALA A 126 -12.05 -7.44 -11.80
CA ALA A 126 -13.39 -7.49 -11.20
C ALA A 126 -13.75 -6.21 -10.41
N PHE A 127 -12.75 -5.45 -9.96
CA PHE A 127 -12.91 -4.30 -9.07
C PHE A 127 -12.74 -2.94 -9.76
N VAL A 128 -12.48 -2.91 -11.07
CA VAL A 128 -12.37 -1.67 -11.86
C VAL A 128 -13.65 -0.83 -11.79
N GLY A 129 -14.81 -1.47 -11.74
CA GLY A 129 -16.11 -0.81 -11.58
C GLY A 129 -16.40 -0.28 -10.16
N ARG A 130 -15.44 -0.41 -9.24
CA ARG A 130 -15.55 -0.03 -7.82
C ARG A 130 -16.82 -0.58 -7.14
N PRO A 131 -17.07 -1.90 -7.17
CA PRO A 131 -18.21 -2.48 -6.47
C PRO A 131 -18.08 -2.25 -4.97
N VAL A 132 -19.21 -2.08 -4.28
CA VAL A 132 -19.22 -2.08 -2.81
C VAL A 132 -18.97 -3.50 -2.33
N ALA A 133 -17.75 -3.79 -1.90
CA ALA A 133 -17.32 -5.10 -1.44
C ALA A 133 -16.24 -4.96 -0.33
N PRO A 134 -16.05 -5.98 0.52
CA PRO A 134 -14.97 -5.99 1.51
C PRO A 134 -13.61 -5.67 0.88
N GLY A 135 -12.82 -4.82 1.52
CA GLY A 135 -11.46 -4.47 1.09
C GLY A 135 -11.37 -3.45 -0.05
N VAL A 136 -12.50 -3.07 -0.68
CA VAL A 136 -12.54 -2.02 -1.71
C VAL A 136 -12.56 -0.64 -1.05
N VAL A 137 -11.62 0.22 -1.43
CA VAL A 137 -11.52 1.63 -1.00
C VAL A 137 -12.38 2.52 -1.91
N LEU A 138 -13.45 3.09 -1.40
CA LEU A 138 -14.27 4.06 -2.13
C LEU A 138 -13.91 5.49 -1.71
N ASP A 139 -14.24 6.44 -2.58
CA ASP A 139 -14.04 7.86 -2.27
C ASP A 139 -14.90 8.26 -1.06
N GLY A 140 -14.29 8.93 -0.09
CA GLY A 140 -14.91 9.29 1.18
C GLY A 140 -14.95 8.16 2.23
N ASP A 141 -14.43 6.96 1.95
CA ASP A 141 -14.36 5.87 2.93
C ASP A 141 -13.41 6.18 4.10
N VAL A 142 -13.59 5.43 5.19
CA VAL A 142 -12.73 5.50 6.39
C VAL A 142 -11.25 5.37 6.06
N VAL A 143 -10.88 4.56 5.06
CA VAL A 143 -9.48 4.40 4.63
C VAL A 143 -8.94 5.72 4.09
N VAL A 144 -9.65 6.33 3.15
CA VAL A 144 -9.24 7.62 2.55
C VAL A 144 -9.16 8.71 3.61
N GLN A 145 -10.14 8.78 4.51
CA GLN A 145 -10.17 9.77 5.58
C GLN A 145 -9.04 9.58 6.59
N ALA A 146 -8.75 8.34 7.00
CA ALA A 146 -7.69 8.03 7.95
C ALA A 146 -6.31 8.42 7.38
N PHE A 147 -6.03 8.06 6.13
CA PHE A 147 -4.80 8.47 5.45
C PHE A 147 -4.71 10.00 5.31
N ALA A 148 -5.78 10.66 4.88
CA ALA A 148 -5.83 12.11 4.71
C ALA A 148 -5.59 12.87 6.04
N ALA A 149 -6.08 12.34 7.17
CA ALA A 149 -5.84 12.93 8.50
C ALA A 149 -4.35 13.00 8.88
N HIS A 150 -3.51 12.17 8.25
CA HIS A 150 -2.06 12.17 8.42
C HIS A 150 -1.31 12.77 7.22
N GLY A 151 -2.01 13.49 6.33
CA GLY A 151 -1.41 14.19 5.19
C GLY A 151 -1.08 13.30 3.99
N TRP A 152 -1.62 12.09 3.93
CA TRP A 152 -1.48 11.21 2.79
C TRP A 152 -2.55 11.52 1.73
N GLN A 153 -2.19 11.31 0.46
CA GLN A 153 -3.06 11.48 -0.69
C GLN A 153 -3.35 10.12 -1.31
N TRP A 154 -4.50 9.98 -1.97
CA TRP A 154 -4.96 8.73 -2.56
C TRP A 154 -4.83 8.74 -4.08
N GLY A 155 -4.21 7.70 -4.65
CA GLY A 155 -4.04 7.53 -6.09
C GLY A 155 -5.37 7.32 -6.85
N GLY A 156 -6.45 6.94 -6.14
CA GLY A 156 -7.80 6.92 -6.70
C GLY A 156 -8.29 8.30 -7.17
N HIS A 157 -7.72 9.39 -6.66
CA HIS A 157 -8.05 10.77 -7.07
C HIS A 157 -7.27 11.24 -8.31
N TRP A 158 -6.22 10.54 -8.75
CA TRP A 158 -5.43 10.94 -9.92
C TRP A 158 -6.23 10.89 -11.22
N THR A 159 -5.82 11.64 -12.25
CA THR A 159 -6.51 11.60 -13.56
C THR A 159 -6.16 10.34 -14.35
N SER A 160 -4.87 10.01 -14.43
CA SER A 160 -4.34 8.80 -15.06
C SER A 160 -2.86 8.63 -14.67
N PRO A 161 -2.42 7.42 -14.30
CA PRO A 161 -3.23 6.24 -14.03
C PRO A 161 -4.18 6.45 -12.84
N LYS A 162 -5.22 5.61 -12.73
CA LYS A 162 -6.00 5.48 -11.50
C LYS A 162 -5.33 4.41 -10.67
N ASP A 163 -4.74 4.79 -9.54
CA ASP A 163 -4.02 3.84 -8.68
C ASP A 163 -4.76 3.67 -7.36
N TYR A 164 -5.76 2.78 -7.34
CA TYR A 164 -6.70 2.70 -6.22
C TYR A 164 -6.06 2.14 -4.94
N GLN A 165 -5.02 1.32 -5.08
CA GLN A 165 -4.27 0.77 -3.94
C GLN A 165 -3.44 1.84 -3.27
N HIS A 166 -3.00 2.84 -4.03
CA HIS A 166 -1.87 3.66 -3.66
C HIS A 166 -2.24 4.84 -2.75
N PHE A 167 -1.50 4.98 -1.66
CA PHE A 167 -1.47 6.16 -0.82
C PHE A 167 -0.03 6.63 -0.65
N SER A 168 0.21 7.93 -0.76
CA SER A 168 1.54 8.52 -0.49
C SER A 168 1.46 9.93 0.07
N THR A 169 2.50 10.35 0.79
CA THR A 169 2.56 11.73 1.35
C THR A 169 2.72 12.81 0.27
N THR A 170 3.14 12.44 -0.94
CA THR A 170 3.43 13.36 -2.04
C THR A 170 2.35 13.33 -3.14
N GLY A 171 1.48 12.30 -3.13
CA GLY A 171 0.42 12.12 -4.13
C GLY A 171 0.96 11.81 -5.51
N ARG A 172 2.04 11.02 -5.59
CA ARG A 172 2.73 10.62 -6.82
C ARG A 172 3.01 9.13 -6.86
#